data_AF-A0A2G1ZZN5-F1
#
_entry.id   AF-A0A2G1ZZN5-F1
#
_cell.length_a   1.000
_cell.length_b   1.000
_cell.length_c   1.000
_cell.angle_alpha   90.00
_cell.angle_beta   90.00
_cell.angle_gamma   90.00
#
_symmetry.space_group_name_H-M   'P 1'
#
loop_
_entity.id
_entity.type
_entity.pdbx_description
1 polymer ?
#
loop_
_entity_poly.entity_id
_entity_poly.type
_entity_poly.pdbx_seq_one_letter_code
_entity_poly.pdbx_strand_id
1 'polypeptide(L)'
;MTDGQFDLSHGFLPDADPIQRLPNAFQGWEVVAHNMPKLIEKPALRSMLTDLGDFPLDLLEDGNDVERAMTLLSFLGHAYVWAAGQAPAHQLPANLAKPWYDLSQRLGRPPILSYASYALYNWFRLEDEQPIALGNIALLQNFAGGLDEEWFIMIHVEIEKMAIPGLMAVNKFAAAIKAHDDKALEKRLTTLQISLLAMCVTMDRMIEFCDPNTYYLRVRPFIHGWKANPALPNGLIYEGVDAYQGKPQQFKGETGAQSTIIPAFDAALGVVHRASPLTGHLDEMRIYMPPQHLEFLVHLEAQPSARDYIEKEAPSNKNLKALFNQCVQLIHRFRVTHLKYAAQYVQQQAQTSDANPTEVGTGGTPFMKYLALHETETNERLLP
;
A
#
# COMPACT_ATOMS: atom_id res chain seq x y z
N MET A 1 9.51 -23.97 -13.84
CA MET A 1 9.63 -23.71 -12.39
C MET A 1 11.10 -23.50 -12.11
N THR A 2 11.56 -22.28 -12.34
CA THR A 2 12.93 -21.84 -12.02
C THR A 2 13.08 -21.84 -10.50
N ASP A 3 14.26 -22.24 -10.01
CA ASP A 3 14.62 -22.21 -8.58
C ASP A 3 14.53 -20.78 -8.03
N GLY A 4 13.34 -20.35 -7.62
CA GLY A 4 13.05 -19.45 -6.49
C GLY A 4 13.90 -18.19 -6.27
N GLN A 5 14.59 -17.64 -7.27
CA GLN A 5 15.33 -16.39 -7.10
C GLN A 5 14.48 -15.23 -7.60
N PHE A 6 13.62 -14.72 -6.72
CA PHE A 6 13.06 -13.39 -6.86
C PHE A 6 14.19 -12.38 -6.72
N ASP A 7 14.33 -11.48 -7.69
CA ASP A 7 15.16 -10.30 -7.52
C ASP A 7 14.43 -9.33 -6.59
N LEU A 8 15.05 -9.07 -5.44
CA LEU A 8 14.53 -8.18 -4.41
C LEU A 8 15.57 -7.11 -4.08
N SER A 9 16.45 -6.79 -5.03
CA SER A 9 17.43 -5.72 -4.90
C SER A 9 16.77 -4.36 -4.61
N HIS A 10 15.54 -4.16 -5.09
CA HIS A 10 14.68 -3.00 -4.79
C HIS A 10 13.51 -3.34 -3.84
N GLY A 11 13.43 -4.58 -3.34
CA GLY A 11 12.28 -5.07 -2.57
C GLY A 11 11.00 -5.00 -3.40
N PHE A 12 10.03 -4.22 -2.93
CA PHE A 12 8.76 -3.94 -3.63
C PHE A 12 8.67 -2.51 -4.15
N LEU A 13 9.74 -1.72 -4.04
CA LEU A 13 9.84 -0.46 -4.77
C LEU A 13 10.18 -0.76 -6.24
N PRO A 14 9.86 0.16 -7.16
CA PRO A 14 10.16 -0.02 -8.58
C PRO A 14 11.67 -0.15 -8.82
N ASP A 15 12.05 -0.91 -9.86
CA ASP A 15 13.47 -1.14 -10.22
C ASP A 15 14.22 0.12 -10.66
N ALA A 16 13.48 1.15 -11.08
CA ALA A 16 13.98 2.47 -11.37
C ALA A 16 13.01 3.50 -10.79
N ASP A 17 13.52 4.68 -10.42
CA ASP A 17 12.70 5.77 -9.92
C ASP A 17 11.47 6.02 -10.82
N PRO A 18 10.29 6.25 -10.21
CA PRO A 18 9.09 6.58 -10.99
C PRO A 18 9.35 7.78 -11.90
N ILE A 19 8.89 7.69 -13.15
CA ILE A 19 9.01 8.80 -14.08
C ILE A 19 8.18 9.99 -13.59
N GLN A 20 8.75 11.19 -13.71
CA GLN A 20 8.09 12.38 -13.17
C GLN A 20 6.93 12.87 -14.04
N ARG A 21 7.00 12.63 -15.36
CA ARG A 21 5.98 13.03 -16.33
C ARG A 21 5.89 12.06 -17.49
N LEU A 22 4.68 11.84 -17.97
CA LEU A 22 4.43 11.20 -19.26
C LEU A 22 4.85 12.08 -20.45
N PRO A 23 4.97 11.51 -21.67
CA PRO A 23 5.27 12.25 -22.89
C PRO A 23 4.31 13.43 -23.15
N ASN A 24 4.72 14.38 -24.01
CA ASN A 24 3.99 15.64 -24.24
C ASN A 24 2.53 15.46 -24.69
N ALA A 25 2.17 14.31 -25.28
CA ALA A 25 0.78 14.00 -25.63
C ALA A 25 -0.17 14.00 -24.40
N PHE A 26 0.35 13.76 -23.19
CA PHE A 26 -0.40 13.73 -21.94
C PHE A 26 -0.38 15.08 -21.20
N GLN A 27 0.17 16.15 -21.79
CA GLN A 27 0.40 17.43 -21.11
C GLN A 27 -0.87 18.00 -20.46
N GLY A 28 -2.03 17.90 -21.10
CA GLY A 28 -3.30 18.36 -20.52
C GLY A 28 -3.63 17.67 -19.20
N TRP A 29 -3.45 16.36 -19.15
CA TRP A 29 -3.65 15.52 -17.97
C TRP A 29 -2.63 15.84 -16.87
N GLU A 30 -1.35 15.89 -17.23
CA GLU A 30 -0.24 16.21 -16.32
C GLU A 30 -0.36 17.60 -15.69
N VAL A 31 -0.85 18.59 -16.44
CA VAL A 31 -1.05 19.97 -15.92
C VAL A 31 -2.19 20.03 -14.91
N VAL A 32 -3.31 19.35 -15.18
CA VAL A 32 -4.44 19.31 -14.23
C VAL A 32 -4.04 18.56 -12.97
N ALA A 33 -3.40 17.41 -13.11
CA ALA A 33 -2.96 16.59 -11.99
C ALA A 33 -1.91 17.35 -11.14
N HIS A 34 -0.88 17.94 -11.74
CA HIS A 34 0.11 18.74 -11.02
C HIS A 34 -0.51 19.94 -10.27
N ASN A 35 -1.55 20.56 -10.82
CA ASN A 35 -2.25 21.67 -10.16
C ASN A 35 -3.35 21.23 -9.18
N MET A 36 -3.55 19.92 -8.97
CA MET A 36 -4.64 19.39 -8.14
C MET A 36 -4.74 20.05 -6.74
N PRO A 37 -3.65 20.32 -6.00
CA PRO A 37 -3.71 21.05 -4.72
C PRO A 37 -4.43 22.40 -4.78
N LYS A 38 -4.41 23.07 -5.94
CA LYS A 38 -5.07 24.36 -6.18
C LYS A 38 -6.48 24.21 -6.78
N LEU A 39 -6.83 23.02 -7.26
CA LEU A 39 -8.07 22.73 -7.96
C LEU A 39 -9.06 21.91 -7.13
N ILE A 40 -8.59 21.16 -6.12
CA ILE A 40 -9.40 20.18 -5.39
C ILE A 40 -10.63 20.79 -4.70
N GLU A 41 -10.54 22.06 -4.28
CA GLU A 41 -11.61 22.85 -3.66
C GLU A 41 -12.46 23.65 -4.68
N LYS A 42 -12.14 23.58 -5.99
CA LYS A 42 -12.88 24.36 -7.00
C LYS A 42 -14.20 23.68 -7.33
N PRO A 43 -15.34 24.41 -7.31
CA PRO A 43 -16.63 23.85 -7.73
C PRO A 43 -16.63 23.28 -9.16
N ALA A 44 -15.80 23.85 -10.04
CA ALA A 44 -15.65 23.44 -11.43
C ALA A 44 -14.72 22.22 -11.64
N LEU A 45 -14.22 21.56 -10.58
CA LEU A 45 -13.29 20.43 -10.71
C LEU A 45 -13.83 19.33 -11.62
N ARG A 46 -15.08 18.89 -11.40
CA ARG A 46 -15.69 17.83 -12.20
C ARG A 46 -15.80 18.20 -13.67
N SER A 47 -16.24 19.42 -13.99
CA SER A 47 -16.33 19.85 -15.40
C SER A 47 -14.95 19.90 -16.04
N MET A 48 -13.94 20.47 -15.35
CA MET A 48 -12.56 20.48 -15.87
C MET A 48 -12.03 19.07 -16.16
N LEU A 49 -12.33 18.09 -15.30
CA LEU A 49 -11.92 16.71 -15.50
C LEU A 49 -12.72 15.99 -16.60
N THR A 50 -14.01 16.27 -16.75
CA THR A 50 -14.82 15.76 -17.87
C THR A 50 -14.38 16.33 -19.21
N ASP A 51 -13.89 17.58 -19.22
CA ASP A 51 -13.44 18.29 -20.43
C ASP A 51 -12.00 17.94 -20.82
N LEU A 52 -11.28 17.14 -20.02
CA LEU A 52 -10.05 16.49 -20.46
C LEU A 52 -10.44 15.53 -21.58
N GLY A 53 -9.98 15.80 -22.81
CA GLY A 53 -10.28 14.98 -23.98
C GLY A 53 -9.77 13.53 -23.85
N ASP A 54 -9.55 12.84 -24.96
CA ASP A 54 -9.13 11.43 -24.90
C ASP A 54 -7.78 11.25 -24.15
N PHE A 55 -7.69 10.20 -23.34
CA PHE A 55 -6.44 9.78 -22.71
C PHE A 55 -5.64 8.93 -23.71
N PRO A 56 -4.44 9.36 -24.16
CA PRO A 56 -3.77 8.76 -25.31
C PRO A 56 -3.03 7.46 -24.96
N LEU A 57 -3.75 6.42 -24.52
CA LEU A 57 -3.22 5.11 -24.10
C LEU A 57 -2.29 4.43 -25.10
N ASP A 58 -2.53 4.61 -26.40
CA ASP A 58 -1.75 3.98 -27.47
C ASP A 58 -0.32 4.54 -27.57
N LEU A 59 -0.03 5.65 -26.88
CA LEU A 59 1.28 6.27 -26.83
C LEU A 59 2.07 5.92 -25.56
N LEU A 60 1.51 5.10 -24.65
CA LEU A 60 2.22 4.63 -23.47
C LEU A 60 3.19 3.52 -23.85
N GLU A 61 4.44 3.66 -23.41
CA GLU A 61 5.37 2.55 -23.36
C GLU A 61 5.05 1.64 -22.16
N ASP A 62 5.47 0.37 -22.20
CA ASP A 62 5.29 -0.54 -21.06
C ASP A 62 6.18 -0.14 -19.85
N GLY A 63 5.87 -0.66 -18.67
CA GLY A 63 6.63 -0.41 -17.45
C GLY A 63 6.26 0.92 -16.78
N ASN A 64 7.23 1.82 -16.58
CA ASN A 64 7.06 3.03 -15.78
C ASN A 64 6.03 4.02 -16.35
N ASP A 65 5.84 4.05 -17.67
CA ASP A 65 4.80 4.85 -18.34
C ASP A 65 3.39 4.41 -17.93
N VAL A 66 3.13 3.09 -17.96
CA VAL A 66 1.84 2.51 -17.54
C VAL A 66 1.58 2.79 -16.06
N GLU A 67 2.59 2.67 -15.19
CA GLU A 67 2.45 2.94 -13.77
C GLU A 67 2.21 4.42 -13.47
N ARG A 68 2.90 5.34 -14.16
CA ARG A 68 2.64 6.78 -14.05
C ARG A 68 1.23 7.13 -14.52
N ALA A 69 0.79 6.58 -15.65
CA ALA A 69 -0.56 6.77 -16.15
C ALA A 69 -1.62 6.26 -15.16
N MET A 70 -1.38 5.11 -14.53
CA MET A 70 -2.25 4.55 -13.48
C MET A 70 -2.29 5.45 -12.25
N THR A 71 -1.16 6.01 -11.81
CA THR A 71 -1.10 7.00 -10.73
C THR A 71 -1.91 8.25 -11.07
N LEU A 72 -1.73 8.82 -12.26
CA LEU A 72 -2.50 10.00 -12.70
C LEU A 72 -4.00 9.74 -12.67
N LEU A 73 -4.48 8.68 -13.33
CA LEU A 73 -5.92 8.38 -13.38
C LEU A 73 -6.47 8.01 -12.01
N SER A 74 -5.67 7.42 -11.13
CA SER A 74 -6.08 7.13 -9.76
C SER A 74 -6.35 8.39 -8.94
N PHE A 75 -5.44 9.36 -8.99
CA PHE A 75 -5.64 10.64 -8.29
C PHE A 75 -6.76 11.47 -8.93
N LEU A 76 -6.80 11.57 -10.27
CA LEU A 76 -7.84 12.34 -10.96
C LEU A 76 -9.23 11.72 -10.77
N GLY A 77 -9.34 10.40 -10.83
CA GLY A 77 -10.59 9.67 -10.60
C GLY A 77 -11.10 9.84 -9.17
N HIS A 78 -10.23 9.71 -8.16
CA HIS A 78 -10.60 9.96 -6.77
C HIS A 78 -10.97 11.42 -6.51
N ALA A 79 -10.25 12.38 -7.12
CA ALA A 79 -10.58 13.80 -7.04
C ALA A 79 -11.95 14.11 -7.68
N TYR A 80 -12.32 13.42 -8.76
CA TYR A 80 -13.65 13.54 -9.36
C TYR A 80 -14.75 13.02 -8.42
N VAL A 81 -14.55 11.82 -7.87
CA VAL A 81 -15.53 11.15 -7.00
C VAL A 81 -15.75 11.96 -5.74
N TRP A 82 -14.66 12.32 -5.05
CA TRP A 82 -14.67 12.97 -3.74
C TRP A 82 -14.54 14.50 -3.80
N ALA A 83 -14.80 15.12 -4.96
CA ALA A 83 -14.65 16.56 -5.19
C ALA A 83 -15.16 17.40 -4.01
N ALA A 84 -14.29 18.23 -3.44
CA ALA A 84 -14.57 18.91 -2.18
C ALA A 84 -15.77 19.86 -2.31
N GLY A 85 -16.56 19.94 -1.25
CA GLY A 85 -17.79 20.75 -1.23
C GLY A 85 -18.96 20.19 -2.07
N GLN A 86 -18.84 18.99 -2.65
CA GLN A 86 -19.90 18.35 -3.43
C GLN A 86 -20.27 16.97 -2.85
N ALA A 87 -21.49 16.52 -3.10
CA ALA A 87 -21.86 15.13 -2.83
C ALA A 87 -21.01 14.18 -3.68
N PRO A 88 -20.62 12.98 -3.17
CA PRO A 88 -19.81 12.03 -3.92
C PRO A 88 -20.44 11.64 -5.26
N ALA A 89 -19.60 11.48 -6.29
CA ALA A 89 -20.10 11.07 -7.60
C ALA A 89 -20.44 9.57 -7.58
N HIS A 90 -21.59 9.21 -8.14
CA HIS A 90 -22.00 7.80 -8.29
C HIS A 90 -21.55 7.17 -9.61
N GLN A 91 -20.97 7.98 -10.51
CA GLN A 91 -20.47 7.58 -11.81
C GLN A 91 -19.22 8.36 -12.18
N LEU A 92 -18.21 7.69 -12.75
CA LEU A 92 -17.08 8.30 -13.44
C LEU A 92 -17.41 8.50 -14.91
N PRO A 93 -17.03 9.65 -15.50
CA PRO A 93 -17.20 9.91 -16.92
C PRO A 93 -16.30 8.99 -17.75
N ALA A 94 -16.74 8.66 -18.97
CA ALA A 94 -16.07 7.70 -19.84
C ALA A 94 -14.59 8.03 -20.16
N ASN A 95 -14.25 9.33 -20.24
CA ASN A 95 -12.89 9.80 -20.48
C ASN A 95 -11.91 9.45 -19.34
N LEU A 96 -12.40 9.28 -18.11
CA LEU A 96 -11.64 8.76 -16.97
C LEU A 96 -11.79 7.24 -16.83
N ALA A 97 -13.02 6.76 -16.91
CA ALA A 97 -13.38 5.38 -16.57
C ALA A 97 -12.72 4.35 -17.50
N LYS A 98 -12.78 4.57 -18.82
CA LYS A 98 -12.27 3.64 -19.82
C LYS A 98 -10.75 3.47 -19.75
N PRO A 99 -9.93 4.54 -19.82
CA PRO A 99 -8.48 4.35 -19.78
C PRO A 99 -8.00 3.81 -18.44
N TRP A 100 -8.68 4.15 -17.35
CA TRP A 100 -8.32 3.61 -16.05
C TRP A 100 -8.59 2.11 -15.97
N TYR A 101 -9.72 1.65 -16.54
CA TYR A 101 -9.98 0.23 -16.69
C TYR A 101 -8.94 -0.46 -17.58
N ASP A 102 -8.57 0.11 -18.72
CA ASP A 102 -7.60 -0.52 -19.63
C ASP A 102 -6.22 -0.67 -18.96
N LEU A 103 -5.75 0.34 -18.22
CA LEU A 103 -4.54 0.24 -17.41
C LEU A 103 -4.66 -0.80 -16.29
N SER A 104 -5.84 -0.90 -15.67
CA SER A 104 -6.12 -1.92 -14.63
C SER A 104 -5.91 -3.34 -15.17
N GLN A 105 -6.31 -3.59 -16.42
CA GLN A 105 -6.13 -4.90 -17.06
C GLN A 105 -4.67 -5.15 -17.42
N ARG A 106 -3.94 -4.12 -17.88
CA ARG A 106 -2.50 -4.22 -18.18
C ARG A 106 -1.67 -4.52 -16.93
N LEU A 107 -2.00 -3.89 -15.81
CA LEU A 107 -1.25 -4.01 -14.55
C LEU A 107 -1.74 -5.15 -13.64
N GLY A 108 -2.89 -5.76 -13.95
CA GLY A 108 -3.47 -6.84 -13.14
C GLY A 108 -3.95 -6.39 -11.77
N ARG A 109 -4.34 -5.11 -11.61
CA ARG A 109 -4.85 -4.52 -10.35
C ARG A 109 -6.03 -3.59 -10.62
N PRO A 110 -7.03 -3.48 -9.73
CA PRO A 110 -8.30 -2.79 -10.02
C PRO A 110 -8.14 -1.29 -10.33
N PRO A 111 -9.08 -0.67 -11.07
CA PRO A 111 -9.06 0.76 -11.41
C PRO A 111 -9.49 1.65 -10.23
N ILE A 112 -8.68 1.67 -9.19
CA ILE A 112 -8.86 2.35 -7.91
C ILE A 112 -7.50 2.86 -7.42
N LEU A 113 -7.48 3.96 -6.66
CA LEU A 113 -6.26 4.36 -5.95
C LEU A 113 -5.93 3.30 -4.90
N SER A 114 -4.94 2.49 -5.22
CA SER A 114 -4.37 1.46 -4.36
C SER A 114 -2.99 1.89 -3.86
N TYR A 115 -2.46 1.18 -2.87
CA TYR A 115 -1.17 1.43 -2.25
C TYR A 115 -0.03 1.52 -3.26
N ALA A 116 -0.06 0.73 -4.34
CA ALA A 116 0.92 0.82 -5.42
C ALA A 116 0.93 2.20 -6.10
N SER A 117 -0.24 2.72 -6.49
CA SER A 117 -0.35 4.06 -7.09
C SER A 117 -0.18 5.20 -6.09
N TYR A 118 -0.47 4.95 -4.82
CA TYR A 118 -0.46 5.98 -3.80
C TYR A 118 0.93 6.18 -3.18
N ALA A 119 1.68 5.09 -2.99
CA ALA A 119 3.01 5.07 -2.39
C ALA A 119 4.09 4.58 -3.36
N LEU A 120 4.05 3.32 -3.80
CA LEU A 120 5.19 2.68 -4.50
C LEU A 120 5.65 3.42 -5.76
N TYR A 121 4.70 3.94 -6.54
CA TYR A 121 4.96 4.65 -7.81
C TYR A 121 4.69 6.16 -7.76
N ASN A 122 4.60 6.76 -6.56
CA ASN A 122 4.26 8.18 -6.37
C ASN A 122 5.34 8.96 -5.63
N TRP A 123 6.60 8.83 -6.02
CA TRP A 123 7.70 9.57 -5.41
C TRP A 123 8.80 9.87 -6.41
N PHE A 124 9.62 10.86 -6.10
CA PHE A 124 10.88 11.15 -6.78
C PHE A 124 11.93 11.58 -5.75
N ARG A 125 13.21 11.54 -6.11
CA ARG A 125 14.29 12.09 -5.30
C ARG A 125 14.51 13.56 -5.58
N LEU A 126 14.76 14.34 -4.52
CA LEU A 126 15.19 15.73 -4.62
C LEU A 126 16.63 15.80 -5.17
N GLU A 127 17.49 14.89 -4.72
CA GLU A 127 18.84 14.68 -5.23
C GLU A 127 18.99 13.21 -5.68
N ASP A 128 19.20 13.01 -6.99
CA ASP A 128 19.23 11.68 -7.62
C ASP A 128 20.35 10.78 -7.06
N GLU A 129 21.47 11.35 -6.61
CA GLU A 129 22.59 10.60 -6.04
C GLU A 129 22.37 10.20 -4.58
N GLN A 130 21.39 10.79 -3.90
CA GLN A 130 21.08 10.53 -2.50
C GLN A 130 20.09 9.35 -2.37
N PRO A 131 20.05 8.67 -1.20
CA PRO A 131 19.18 7.52 -1.00
C PRO A 131 17.69 7.90 -0.98
N ILE A 132 16.83 6.91 -1.23
CA ILE A 132 15.39 6.98 -0.97
C ILE A 132 15.21 7.04 0.56
N ALA A 133 15.04 8.25 1.09
CA ALA A 133 14.89 8.52 2.52
C ALA A 133 14.12 9.83 2.73
N LEU A 134 13.38 9.92 3.84
CA LEU A 134 12.71 11.14 4.28
C LEU A 134 13.71 12.28 4.39
N GLY A 135 13.37 13.40 3.76
CA GLY A 135 14.27 14.54 3.56
C GLY A 135 14.92 14.58 2.18
N ASN A 136 14.94 13.47 1.44
CA ASN A 136 15.39 13.42 0.04
C ASN A 136 14.33 12.89 -0.94
N ILE A 137 13.16 12.46 -0.48
CA ILE A 137 12.04 12.11 -1.37
C ILE A 137 10.92 13.14 -1.26
N ALA A 138 10.11 13.23 -2.31
CA ALA A 138 8.89 14.03 -2.39
C ALA A 138 7.89 13.35 -3.33
N LEU A 139 6.60 13.69 -3.23
CA LEU A 139 5.56 13.07 -4.05
C LEU A 139 5.47 13.66 -5.46
N LEU A 140 5.15 12.78 -6.42
CA LEU A 140 4.87 13.20 -7.79
C LEU A 140 3.46 13.80 -7.93
N GLN A 141 2.52 13.32 -7.12
CA GLN A 141 1.11 13.64 -7.20
C GLN A 141 0.50 13.77 -5.80
N ASN A 142 -0.21 14.86 -5.57
CA ASN A 142 -1.00 15.12 -4.36
C ASN A 142 -2.48 15.36 -4.70
N PHE A 143 -3.35 15.28 -3.70
CA PHE A 143 -4.70 15.82 -3.73
C PHE A 143 -4.74 17.28 -3.28
N ALA A 144 -4.53 17.52 -1.99
CA ALA A 144 -4.59 18.84 -1.36
C ALA A 144 -3.19 19.45 -1.16
N GLY A 145 -2.15 18.62 -1.27
CA GLY A 145 -0.77 18.95 -1.00
C GLY A 145 -0.55 19.34 0.46
N GLY A 146 0.63 19.88 0.71
CA GLY A 146 1.06 20.27 2.05
C GLY A 146 1.81 19.15 2.76
N LEU A 147 2.46 19.53 3.84
CA LEU A 147 3.46 18.69 4.48
C LEU A 147 2.86 17.41 5.08
N ASP A 148 1.64 17.46 5.62
CA ASP A 148 0.97 16.29 6.18
C ASP A 148 0.68 15.20 5.15
N GLU A 149 0.26 15.58 3.94
CA GLU A 149 0.01 14.63 2.84
C GLU A 149 1.32 14.02 2.34
N GLU A 150 2.32 14.88 2.07
CA GLU A 150 3.67 14.46 1.70
C GLU A 150 4.22 13.46 2.73
N TRP A 151 4.23 13.85 4.01
CA TRP A 151 4.86 13.08 5.07
C TRP A 151 4.18 11.73 5.29
N PHE A 152 2.84 11.71 5.28
CA PHE A 152 2.08 10.46 5.43
C PHE A 152 2.51 9.43 4.40
N ILE A 153 2.61 9.82 3.12
CA ILE A 153 2.91 8.89 2.03
C ILE A 153 4.41 8.56 1.99
N MET A 154 5.30 9.55 2.16
CA MET A 154 6.75 9.32 2.13
C MET A 154 7.23 8.39 3.25
N ILE A 155 6.58 8.41 4.43
CA ILE A 155 6.87 7.45 5.51
C ILE A 155 6.67 6.01 5.01
N HIS A 156 5.62 5.75 4.22
CA HIS A 156 5.37 4.43 3.65
C HIS A 156 6.42 4.04 2.62
N VAL A 157 6.85 4.99 1.77
CA VAL A 157 7.93 4.76 0.79
C VAL A 157 9.25 4.41 1.49
N GLU A 158 9.62 5.12 2.55
CA GLU A 158 10.84 4.78 3.30
C GLU A 158 10.69 3.45 4.07
N ILE A 159 9.51 3.10 4.60
CA ILE A 159 9.26 1.78 5.18
C ILE A 159 9.52 0.66 4.16
N GLU A 160 9.03 0.80 2.93
CA GLU A 160 9.31 -0.13 1.81
C GLU A 160 10.81 -0.21 1.52
N LYS A 161 11.52 0.94 1.52
CA LYS A 161 12.98 0.95 1.37
C LYS A 161 13.70 0.21 2.50
N MET A 162 13.27 0.39 3.75
CA MET A 162 13.86 -0.24 4.94
C MET A 162 13.59 -1.74 4.99
N ALA A 163 12.54 -2.22 4.34
CA ALA A 163 12.19 -3.63 4.24
C ALA A 163 13.12 -4.44 3.31
N ILE A 164 13.81 -3.79 2.36
CA ILE A 164 14.61 -4.45 1.33
C ILE A 164 15.60 -5.50 1.89
N PRO A 165 16.46 -5.20 2.87
CA PRO A 165 17.40 -6.20 3.39
C PRO A 165 16.67 -7.39 4.04
N GLY A 166 15.53 -7.15 4.70
CA GLY A 166 14.68 -8.18 5.28
C GLY A 166 14.07 -9.07 4.21
N LEU A 167 13.53 -8.49 3.12
CA LEU A 167 12.96 -9.21 1.98
C LEU A 167 14.00 -10.13 1.31
N MET A 168 15.20 -9.59 1.05
CA MET A 168 16.33 -10.38 0.52
C MET A 168 16.76 -11.51 1.46
N ALA A 169 16.65 -11.30 2.78
CA ALA A 169 16.97 -12.32 3.77
C ALA A 169 15.93 -13.46 3.79
N VAL A 170 14.64 -13.13 3.82
CA VAL A 170 13.54 -14.11 3.87
C VAL A 170 13.42 -14.93 2.59
N ASN A 171 13.71 -14.33 1.43
CA ASN A 171 13.78 -15.03 0.14
C ASN A 171 14.75 -16.24 0.18
N LYS A 172 15.69 -16.24 1.12
CA LYS A 172 16.67 -17.30 1.26
C LYS A 172 16.50 -18.15 2.54
N PHE A 173 15.42 -17.97 3.31
CA PHE A 173 15.15 -18.80 4.50
C PHE A 173 14.98 -20.27 4.12
N ALA A 174 14.17 -20.55 3.11
CA ALA A 174 13.86 -21.91 2.68
C ALA A 174 15.13 -22.71 2.34
N ALA A 175 16.11 -22.07 1.72
CA ALA A 175 17.39 -22.71 1.40
C ALA A 175 18.19 -23.09 2.66
N ALA A 176 18.25 -22.22 3.67
CA ALA A 176 18.91 -22.55 4.94
C ALA A 176 18.16 -23.64 5.71
N ILE A 177 16.83 -23.56 5.76
CA ILE A 177 15.98 -24.54 6.45
C ILE A 177 16.15 -25.93 5.83
N LYS A 178 16.05 -26.05 4.51
CA LYS A 178 16.20 -27.34 3.80
C LYS A 178 17.62 -27.93 3.95
N ALA A 179 18.63 -27.09 4.11
CA ALA A 179 20.00 -27.51 4.34
C ALA A 179 20.32 -27.80 5.82
N HIS A 180 19.37 -27.60 6.74
CA HIS A 180 19.60 -27.62 8.18
C HIS A 180 20.79 -26.73 8.61
N ASP A 181 20.95 -25.58 7.96
CA ASP A 181 22.05 -24.64 8.22
C ASP A 181 21.59 -23.54 9.20
N ASP A 182 21.68 -23.88 10.48
CA ASP A 182 21.35 -22.97 11.59
C ASP A 182 22.11 -21.65 11.50
N LYS A 183 23.40 -21.66 11.16
CA LYS A 183 24.22 -20.44 11.10
C LYS A 183 23.77 -19.52 9.98
N ALA A 184 23.41 -20.09 8.82
CA ALA A 184 22.84 -19.29 7.73
C ALA A 184 21.48 -18.72 8.14
N LEU A 185 20.61 -19.50 8.79
CA LEU A 185 19.31 -19.01 9.25
C LEU A 185 19.47 -17.89 10.31
N GLU A 186 20.37 -18.04 11.28
CA GLU A 186 20.71 -17.01 12.27
C GLU A 186 21.10 -15.70 11.60
N LYS A 187 22.05 -15.74 10.64
CA LYS A 187 22.48 -14.55 9.89
C LYS A 187 21.32 -13.85 9.20
N ARG A 188 20.41 -14.61 8.57
CA ARG A 188 19.26 -14.05 7.85
C ARG A 188 18.23 -13.47 8.82
N LEU A 189 17.97 -14.12 9.96
CA LEU A 189 17.11 -13.59 11.02
C LEU A 189 17.67 -12.29 11.61
N THR A 190 18.99 -12.20 11.81
CA THR A 190 19.63 -10.94 12.22
C THR A 190 19.43 -9.83 11.19
N THR A 191 19.57 -10.12 9.90
CA THR A 191 19.29 -9.12 8.85
C THR A 191 17.82 -8.69 8.85
N LEU A 192 16.89 -9.63 8.98
CA LEU A 192 15.46 -9.34 9.11
C LEU A 192 15.16 -8.48 10.34
N GLN A 193 15.76 -8.79 11.48
CA GLN A 193 15.61 -8.01 12.70
C GLN A 193 16.04 -6.54 12.50
N ILE A 194 17.20 -6.31 11.88
CA ILE A 194 17.70 -4.95 11.61
C ILE A 194 16.74 -4.19 10.70
N SER A 195 16.23 -4.84 9.66
CA SER A 195 15.26 -4.28 8.71
C SER A 195 13.93 -3.94 9.40
N LEU A 196 13.36 -4.84 10.20
CA LEU A 196 12.15 -4.62 10.98
C LEU A 196 12.30 -3.48 12.00
N LEU A 197 13.47 -3.39 12.66
CA LEU A 197 13.76 -2.30 13.58
C LEU A 197 13.80 -0.96 12.85
N ALA A 198 14.45 -0.90 11.68
CA ALA A 198 14.49 0.30 10.85
C ALA A 198 13.08 0.73 10.41
N MET A 199 12.24 -0.21 9.95
CA MET A 199 10.84 0.07 9.62
C MET A 199 10.06 0.66 10.80
N CYS A 200 10.22 0.11 12.01
CA CYS A 200 9.56 0.64 13.19
C CYS A 200 10.07 2.05 13.55
N VAL A 201 11.37 2.30 13.40
CA VAL A 201 11.96 3.64 13.62
C VAL A 201 11.40 4.63 12.61
N THR A 202 11.31 4.28 11.33
CA THR A 202 10.68 5.12 10.30
C THR A 202 9.21 5.37 10.63
N MET A 203 8.46 4.35 11.04
CA MET A 203 7.06 4.48 11.42
C MET A 203 6.85 5.48 12.57
N ASP A 204 7.71 5.46 13.59
CA ASP A 204 7.62 6.37 14.74
C ASP A 204 7.72 7.86 14.35
N ARG A 205 8.30 8.15 13.16
CA ARG A 205 8.43 9.51 12.62
C ARG A 205 7.15 10.06 12.01
N MET A 206 6.07 9.27 11.92
CA MET A 206 4.78 9.73 11.37
C MET A 206 4.31 11.05 12.02
N ILE A 207 4.50 11.17 13.33
CA ILE A 207 4.05 12.33 14.11
C ILE A 207 4.91 13.59 13.93
N GLU A 208 6.06 13.51 13.23
CA GLU A 208 6.96 14.65 13.05
C GLU A 208 6.29 15.75 12.22
N PHE A 209 5.62 15.37 11.13
CA PHE A 209 5.03 16.33 10.19
C PHE A 209 3.67 15.91 9.60
N CYS A 210 2.99 14.95 10.22
CA CYS A 210 1.61 14.59 9.89
C CYS A 210 0.73 14.76 11.13
N ASP A 211 -0.01 15.86 11.19
CA ASP A 211 -0.96 16.13 12.27
C ASP A 211 -2.22 15.24 12.13
N PRO A 212 -2.68 14.58 13.22
CA PRO A 212 -3.86 13.72 13.19
C PRO A 212 -5.13 14.37 12.65
N ASN A 213 -5.39 15.64 13.01
CA ASN A 213 -6.59 16.35 12.59
C ASN A 213 -6.49 16.78 11.11
N THR A 214 -5.32 17.28 10.68
CA THR A 214 -5.08 17.60 9.26
C THR A 214 -5.18 16.37 8.38
N TYR A 215 -4.55 15.25 8.77
CA TYR A 215 -4.68 13.98 8.06
C TYR A 215 -6.15 13.58 7.90
N TYR A 216 -6.90 13.57 9.00
CA TYR A 216 -8.28 13.13 9.01
C TYR A 216 -9.17 14.00 8.12
N LEU A 217 -9.01 15.32 8.17
CA LEU A 217 -9.88 16.26 7.46
C LEU A 217 -9.46 16.51 6.00
N ARG A 218 -8.16 16.45 5.68
CA ARG A 218 -7.63 16.91 4.38
C ARG A 218 -6.96 15.85 3.54
N VAL A 219 -6.44 14.78 4.14
CA VAL A 219 -5.73 13.71 3.41
C VAL A 219 -6.66 12.51 3.20
N ARG A 220 -7.18 11.99 4.30
CA ARG A 220 -7.99 10.76 4.34
C ARG A 220 -9.24 10.76 3.44
N PRO A 221 -9.99 11.87 3.24
CA PRO A 221 -11.23 11.83 2.46
C PRO A 221 -11.06 11.29 1.04
N PHE A 222 -9.92 11.56 0.41
CA PHE A 222 -9.69 11.23 -0.99
C PHE A 222 -9.26 9.77 -1.21
N ILE A 223 -8.80 9.07 -0.18
CA ILE A 223 -8.26 7.71 -0.30
C ILE A 223 -9.28 6.60 0.02
N HIS A 224 -10.53 6.99 0.31
CA HIS A 224 -11.63 6.04 0.44
C HIS A 224 -11.97 5.40 -0.91
N GLY A 225 -12.26 4.11 -0.86
CA GLY A 225 -12.93 3.42 -1.95
C GLY A 225 -14.44 3.50 -1.82
N TRP A 226 -15.12 2.78 -2.69
CA TRP A 226 -16.58 2.70 -2.76
C TRP A 226 -17.12 1.32 -2.37
N LYS A 227 -16.28 0.42 -1.85
CA LYS A 227 -16.72 -0.81 -1.19
C LYS A 227 -16.98 -0.58 0.29
N ALA A 228 -18.21 -0.88 0.72
CA ALA A 228 -18.67 -0.69 2.09
C ALA A 228 -18.51 0.76 2.60
N ASN A 229 -18.51 1.74 1.69
CA ASN A 229 -18.55 3.17 2.03
C ASN A 229 -20.02 3.63 2.14
N PRO A 230 -20.46 4.21 3.27
CA PRO A 230 -21.83 4.66 3.45
C PRO A 230 -22.31 5.68 2.43
N ALA A 231 -21.41 6.50 1.88
CA ALA A 231 -21.75 7.52 0.89
C ALA A 231 -21.91 6.97 -0.54
N LEU A 232 -21.37 5.76 -0.80
CA LEU A 232 -21.48 5.04 -2.07
C LEU A 232 -21.90 3.58 -1.83
N PRO A 233 -23.08 3.32 -1.24
CA PRO A 233 -23.46 1.98 -0.78
C PRO A 233 -23.56 0.97 -1.92
N ASN A 234 -23.91 1.43 -3.12
CA ASN A 234 -24.02 0.59 -4.31
C ASN A 234 -22.71 0.45 -5.08
N GLY A 235 -21.65 1.18 -4.70
CA GLY A 235 -20.40 1.25 -5.44
C GLY A 235 -20.38 2.40 -6.45
N LEU A 236 -19.48 2.32 -7.44
CA LEU A 236 -19.25 3.35 -8.44
C LEU A 236 -19.46 2.82 -9.86
N ILE A 237 -20.20 3.55 -10.70
CA ILE A 237 -20.37 3.22 -12.11
C ILE A 237 -19.16 3.75 -12.90
N TYR A 238 -18.59 2.91 -13.74
CA TYR A 238 -17.54 3.28 -14.69
C TYR A 238 -18.18 3.39 -16.08
N GLU A 239 -18.48 4.61 -16.51
CA GLU A 239 -19.19 4.84 -17.76
C GLU A 239 -18.39 4.31 -18.96
N GLY A 240 -19.07 3.61 -19.87
CA GLY A 240 -18.47 3.13 -21.11
C GLY A 240 -17.47 1.97 -20.96
N VAL A 241 -17.37 1.36 -19.79
CA VAL A 241 -16.60 0.13 -19.58
C VAL A 241 -17.49 -1.09 -19.80
N ASP A 242 -17.41 -1.68 -20.99
CA ASP A 242 -18.28 -2.78 -21.42
C ASP A 242 -18.22 -4.01 -20.50
N ALA A 243 -17.04 -4.33 -19.98
CA ALA A 243 -16.82 -5.45 -19.07
C ALA A 243 -17.67 -5.35 -17.79
N TYR A 244 -18.02 -4.13 -17.37
CA TYR A 244 -18.85 -3.88 -16.19
C TYR A 244 -20.35 -3.82 -16.49
N GLN A 245 -20.75 -3.78 -17.76
CA GLN A 245 -22.16 -3.83 -18.20
C GLN A 245 -23.04 -2.77 -17.51
N GLY A 246 -22.49 -1.57 -17.25
CA GLY A 246 -23.18 -0.49 -16.53
C GLY A 246 -23.47 -0.79 -15.05
N LYS A 247 -22.97 -1.91 -14.49
CA LYS A 247 -23.12 -2.24 -13.08
C LYS A 247 -22.10 -1.47 -12.24
N PRO A 248 -22.49 -0.96 -11.06
CA PRO A 248 -21.55 -0.33 -10.17
C PRO A 248 -20.55 -1.36 -9.62
N GLN A 249 -19.29 -0.96 -9.54
CA GLN A 249 -18.19 -1.79 -9.03
C GLN A 249 -17.93 -1.47 -7.57
N GLN A 250 -17.38 -2.43 -6.84
CA GLN A 250 -17.16 -2.37 -5.39
C GLN A 250 -15.66 -2.60 -5.12
N PHE A 251 -14.89 -1.51 -5.09
CA PHE A 251 -13.45 -1.54 -4.81
C PHE A 251 -13.12 -0.87 -3.47
N LYS A 252 -12.20 -1.46 -2.72
CA LYS A 252 -11.70 -0.94 -1.45
C LYS A 252 -10.68 0.16 -1.72
N GLY A 253 -10.68 1.19 -0.86
CA GLY A 253 -9.72 2.29 -0.97
C GLY A 253 -8.30 1.84 -0.64
N GLU A 254 -7.38 2.80 -0.74
CA GLU A 254 -6.00 2.60 -0.35
C GLU A 254 -5.91 2.26 1.14
N THR A 255 -5.05 1.30 1.47
CA THR A 255 -4.69 0.99 2.85
C THR A 255 -3.33 0.31 2.88
N GLY A 256 -2.57 0.53 3.95
CA GLY A 256 -1.30 -0.17 4.19
C GLY A 256 -1.41 -1.71 4.21
N ALA A 257 -2.61 -2.28 4.38
CA ALA A 257 -2.84 -3.72 4.25
C ALA A 257 -2.63 -4.26 2.81
N GLN A 258 -2.54 -3.38 1.82
CA GLN A 258 -2.19 -3.73 0.44
C GLN A 258 -0.67 -3.82 0.22
N SER A 259 0.17 -3.33 1.15
CA SER A 259 1.62 -3.57 1.12
C SER A 259 1.90 -5.06 1.34
N THR A 260 2.88 -5.59 0.60
CA THR A 260 3.26 -7.01 0.66
C THR A 260 4.34 -7.28 1.71
N ILE A 261 4.96 -6.26 2.31
CA ILE A 261 6.07 -6.44 3.27
C ILE A 261 5.68 -7.32 4.45
N ILE A 262 4.66 -6.89 5.22
CA ILE A 262 4.29 -7.57 6.46
C ILE A 262 3.75 -8.98 6.18
N PRO A 263 2.87 -9.20 5.17
CA PRO A 263 2.49 -10.55 4.76
C PRO A 263 3.68 -11.44 4.39
N ALA A 264 4.69 -10.92 3.69
CA ALA A 264 5.88 -11.70 3.33
C ALA A 264 6.69 -12.10 4.57
N PHE A 265 6.87 -11.19 5.54
CA PHE A 265 7.55 -11.50 6.79
C PHE A 265 6.76 -12.45 7.67
N ASP A 266 5.44 -12.31 7.73
CA ASP A 266 4.56 -13.25 8.41
C ASP A 266 4.69 -14.66 7.84
N ALA A 267 4.63 -14.80 6.51
CA ALA A 267 4.77 -16.08 5.83
C ALA A 267 6.13 -16.74 6.13
N ALA A 268 7.22 -15.99 6.00
CA ALA A 268 8.57 -16.51 6.26
C ALA A 268 8.81 -16.92 7.71
N LEU A 269 8.23 -16.18 8.67
CA LEU A 269 8.33 -16.48 10.09
C LEU A 269 7.31 -17.54 10.54
N GLY A 270 6.24 -17.79 9.79
CA GLY A 270 5.15 -18.67 10.22
C GLY A 270 4.20 -18.00 11.22
N VAL A 271 4.03 -16.67 11.11
CA VAL A 271 2.99 -15.92 11.84
C VAL A 271 1.68 -16.11 11.09
N VAL A 272 0.79 -16.96 11.61
CA VAL A 272 -0.51 -17.23 10.98
C VAL A 272 -1.66 -16.70 11.82
N HIS A 273 -2.69 -16.22 11.15
CA HIS A 273 -3.88 -15.64 11.76
C HIS A 273 -5.04 -16.63 11.78
N ARG A 274 -5.88 -16.60 12.83
CA ARG A 274 -7.05 -17.49 12.91
C ARG A 274 -8.08 -17.07 11.86
N ALA A 275 -8.69 -18.07 11.22
CA ALA A 275 -9.75 -17.86 10.23
C ALA A 275 -10.85 -16.97 10.82
N SER A 276 -11.04 -15.80 10.21
CA SER A 276 -11.92 -14.75 10.70
C SER A 276 -12.28 -13.79 9.56
N PRO A 277 -13.24 -12.86 9.75
CA PRO A 277 -13.49 -11.80 8.78
C PRO A 277 -12.24 -10.97 8.44
N LEU A 278 -11.28 -10.89 9.36
CA LEU A 278 -9.98 -10.26 9.11
C LEU A 278 -9.20 -11.01 8.03
N THR A 279 -9.03 -12.34 8.14
CA THR A 279 -8.24 -13.10 7.15
C THR A 279 -8.89 -13.04 5.76
N GLY A 280 -10.22 -13.11 5.69
CA GLY A 280 -10.94 -12.89 4.42
C GLY A 280 -10.75 -11.49 3.85
N HIS A 281 -10.58 -10.48 4.69
CA HIS A 281 -10.22 -9.13 4.24
C HIS A 281 -8.78 -9.05 3.71
N LEU A 282 -7.82 -9.66 4.39
CA LEU A 282 -6.42 -9.70 3.93
C LEU A 282 -6.28 -10.44 2.59
N ASP A 283 -7.03 -11.53 2.40
CA ASP A 283 -7.07 -12.25 1.13
C ASP A 283 -7.61 -11.36 0.01
N GLU A 284 -8.58 -10.50 0.30
CA GLU A 284 -9.06 -9.50 -0.67
C GLU A 284 -7.99 -8.45 -1.01
N MET A 285 -7.12 -8.07 -0.06
CA MET A 285 -6.02 -7.11 -0.31
C MET A 285 -5.00 -7.61 -1.34
N ARG A 286 -4.88 -8.94 -1.50
CA ARG A 286 -4.02 -9.54 -2.53
C ARG A 286 -4.40 -9.11 -3.96
N ILE A 287 -5.67 -8.78 -4.22
CA ILE A 287 -6.16 -8.28 -5.52
C ILE A 287 -5.53 -6.91 -5.89
N TYR A 288 -5.06 -6.16 -4.91
CA TYR A 288 -4.52 -4.81 -5.07
C TYR A 288 -2.98 -4.80 -5.10
N MET A 289 -2.34 -5.93 -4.81
CA MET A 289 -0.89 -6.07 -4.89
C MET A 289 -0.46 -6.17 -6.36
N PRO A 290 0.69 -5.58 -6.74
CA PRO A 290 1.32 -5.88 -8.02
C PRO A 290 1.49 -7.40 -8.19
N PRO A 291 1.20 -7.98 -9.38
CA PRO A 291 1.19 -9.43 -9.58
C PRO A 291 2.49 -10.14 -9.16
N GLN A 292 3.64 -9.51 -9.41
CA GLN A 292 4.96 -10.04 -9.03
C GLN A 292 5.15 -10.11 -7.51
N HIS A 293 4.61 -9.14 -6.77
CA HIS A 293 4.66 -9.14 -5.30
C HIS A 293 3.80 -10.26 -4.73
N LEU A 294 2.62 -10.47 -5.31
CA LEU A 294 1.74 -11.57 -4.95
C LEU A 294 2.37 -12.94 -5.26
N GLU A 295 3.04 -13.08 -6.40
CA GLU A 295 3.79 -14.30 -6.74
C GLU A 295 4.86 -14.62 -5.69
N PHE A 296 5.61 -13.62 -5.24
CA PHE A 296 6.60 -13.80 -4.18
C PHE A 296 5.96 -14.20 -2.84
N LEU A 297 4.86 -13.54 -2.46
CA LEU A 297 4.13 -13.89 -1.24
C LEU A 297 3.65 -15.35 -1.28
N VAL A 298 2.99 -15.75 -2.37
CA VAL A 298 2.52 -17.14 -2.56
C VAL A 298 3.69 -18.13 -2.56
N HIS A 299 4.83 -17.75 -3.14
CA HIS A 299 6.04 -18.58 -3.08
C HIS A 299 6.50 -18.80 -1.63
N LEU A 300 6.59 -17.74 -0.82
CA LEU A 300 6.98 -17.82 0.59
C LEU A 300 6.00 -18.68 1.40
N GLU A 301 4.70 -18.51 1.19
CA GLU A 301 3.65 -19.29 1.86
C GLU A 301 3.75 -20.80 1.56
N ALA A 302 4.32 -21.17 0.42
CA ALA A 302 4.56 -22.55 0.03
C ALA A 302 5.89 -23.13 0.58
N GLN A 303 6.74 -22.32 1.22
CA GLN A 303 8.01 -22.77 1.81
C GLN A 303 7.85 -23.12 3.30
N PRO A 304 8.75 -23.98 3.85
CA PRO A 304 8.78 -24.21 5.31
C PRO A 304 9.12 -22.92 6.06
N SER A 305 8.38 -22.65 7.14
CA SER A 305 8.56 -21.45 7.97
C SER A 305 9.74 -21.58 8.93
N ALA A 306 10.30 -20.44 9.34
CA ALA A 306 11.34 -20.41 10.38
C ALA A 306 10.83 -20.98 11.71
N ARG A 307 9.58 -20.66 12.08
CA ARG A 307 8.98 -21.19 13.32
C ARG A 307 8.94 -22.71 13.34
N ASP A 308 8.36 -23.32 12.30
CA ASP A 308 8.24 -24.78 12.22
C ASP A 308 9.60 -25.48 12.32
N TYR A 309 10.59 -24.96 11.61
CA TYR A 309 11.95 -25.49 11.65
C TYR A 309 12.55 -25.41 13.06
N ILE A 310 12.46 -24.25 13.72
CA ILE A 310 13.05 -24.07 15.06
C ILE A 310 12.36 -24.96 16.10
N GLU A 311 11.04 -25.17 16.00
CA GLU A 311 10.31 -26.04 16.93
C GLU A 311 10.62 -27.52 16.74
N LYS A 312 10.70 -27.99 15.50
CA LYS A 312 10.78 -29.42 15.18
C LYS A 312 12.22 -29.91 15.04
N GLU A 313 13.07 -29.13 14.40
CA GLU A 313 14.41 -29.55 13.98
C GLU A 313 15.53 -28.91 14.82
N ALA A 314 15.34 -27.69 15.32
CA ALA A 314 16.34 -26.99 16.14
C ALA A 314 15.86 -26.59 17.57
N PRO A 315 15.11 -27.43 18.32
CA PRO A 315 14.48 -27.03 19.59
C PRO A 315 15.47 -26.67 20.70
N SER A 316 16.72 -27.13 20.62
CA SER A 316 17.79 -26.81 21.58
C SER A 316 18.61 -25.56 21.22
N ASN A 317 18.44 -25.02 20.00
CA ASN A 317 19.17 -23.82 19.57
C ASN A 317 18.52 -22.55 20.15
N LYS A 318 19.04 -22.14 21.31
CA LYS A 318 18.56 -20.94 22.03
C LYS A 318 18.79 -19.64 21.25
N ASN A 319 19.83 -19.57 20.43
CA ASN A 319 20.14 -18.36 19.68
C ASN A 319 19.13 -18.14 18.55
N LEU A 320 18.83 -19.20 17.78
CA LEU A 320 17.77 -19.16 16.77
C LEU A 320 16.41 -18.76 17.37
N LYS A 321 16.02 -19.36 18.50
CA LYS A 321 14.80 -18.99 19.23
C LYS A 321 14.77 -17.52 19.62
N ALA A 322 15.86 -17.01 20.17
CA ALA A 322 15.96 -15.61 20.59
C ALA A 322 15.84 -14.65 19.39
N LEU A 323 16.58 -14.89 18.31
CA LEU A 323 16.52 -14.08 17.08
C LEU A 323 15.14 -14.11 16.43
N PHE A 324 14.53 -15.29 16.36
CA PHE A 324 13.15 -15.46 15.88
C PHE A 324 12.17 -14.63 16.71
N ASN A 325 12.20 -14.77 18.03
CA ASN A 325 11.32 -14.03 18.94
C ASN A 325 11.52 -12.52 18.82
N GLN A 326 12.76 -12.06 18.64
CA GLN A 326 13.04 -10.64 18.40
C GLN A 326 12.42 -10.12 17.09
N CYS A 327 12.44 -10.91 16.01
CA CYS A 327 11.76 -10.55 14.76
C CYS A 327 10.23 -10.45 14.96
N VAL A 328 9.63 -11.46 15.61
CA VAL A 328 8.18 -11.46 15.91
C VAL A 328 7.79 -10.28 16.81
N GLN A 329 8.61 -9.95 17.82
CA GLN A 329 8.41 -8.79 18.68
C GLN A 329 8.49 -7.46 17.93
N LEU A 330 9.31 -7.34 16.90
CA LEU A 330 9.37 -6.13 16.08
C LEU A 330 8.16 -6.00 15.15
N ILE A 331 7.65 -7.10 14.58
CA ILE A 331 6.37 -7.09 13.86
C ILE A 331 5.22 -6.71 14.80
N HIS A 332 5.23 -7.27 16.01
CA HIS A 332 4.29 -6.91 17.06
C HIS A 332 4.36 -5.43 17.40
N ARG A 333 5.55 -4.85 17.63
CA ARG A 333 5.75 -3.42 17.84
C ARG A 333 5.18 -2.59 16.69
N PHE A 334 5.48 -2.96 15.44
CA PHE A 334 4.95 -2.27 14.26
C PHE A 334 3.41 -2.24 14.29
N ARG A 335 2.77 -3.38 14.60
CA ARG A 335 1.31 -3.50 14.72
C ARG A 335 0.73 -2.69 15.88
N VAL A 336 1.42 -2.65 17.03
CA VAL A 336 1.03 -1.82 18.19
C VAL A 336 1.09 -0.34 17.83
N THR A 337 2.18 0.11 17.20
CA THR A 337 2.31 1.50 16.74
C THR A 337 1.24 1.83 15.71
N HIS A 338 0.97 0.92 14.75
CA HIS A 338 -0.11 1.08 13.78
C HIS A 338 -1.48 1.22 14.43
N LEU A 339 -1.81 0.33 15.38
CA LEU A 339 -3.08 0.37 16.13
C LEU A 339 -3.22 1.69 16.88
N LYS A 340 -2.15 2.17 17.53
CA LYS A 340 -2.12 3.45 18.23
C LYS A 340 -2.39 4.62 17.27
N TYR A 341 -1.72 4.66 16.12
CA TYR A 341 -1.95 5.72 15.14
C TYR A 341 -3.33 5.63 14.51
N ALA A 342 -3.84 4.45 14.20
CA ALA A 342 -5.20 4.29 13.69
C ALA A 342 -6.24 4.82 14.70
N ALA A 343 -6.03 4.61 16.00
CA ALA A 343 -6.87 5.21 17.03
C ALA A 343 -6.78 6.74 17.02
N GLN A 344 -5.56 7.30 17.02
CA GLN A 344 -5.32 8.74 17.13
C GLN A 344 -5.74 9.52 15.86
N TYR A 345 -5.39 9.03 14.68
CA TYR A 345 -5.59 9.69 13.39
C TYR A 345 -6.98 9.45 12.79
N VAL A 346 -7.74 8.48 13.30
CA VAL A 346 -9.07 8.13 12.75
C VAL A 346 -10.13 7.98 13.84
N GLN A 347 -10.00 6.99 14.73
CA GLN A 347 -11.10 6.64 15.64
C GLN A 347 -11.46 7.77 16.61
N GLN A 348 -10.46 8.48 17.12
CA GLN A 348 -10.63 9.55 18.12
C GLN A 348 -11.00 10.91 17.49
N GLN A 349 -11.09 10.99 16.17
CA GLN A 349 -11.44 12.21 15.46
C GLN A 349 -12.95 12.45 15.52
N ALA A 350 -13.37 13.70 15.38
CA ALA A 350 -14.79 14.03 15.29
C ALA A 350 -15.29 13.75 13.87
N GLN A 351 -16.27 12.86 13.72
CA GLN A 351 -16.86 12.60 12.40
C GLN A 351 -17.56 13.84 11.85
N THR A 352 -17.14 14.29 10.67
CA THR A 352 -17.70 15.48 9.98
C THR A 352 -18.51 15.14 8.73
N SER A 353 -18.40 13.91 8.20
CA SER A 353 -19.08 13.47 6.98
C SER A 353 -19.21 11.94 6.93
N ASP A 354 -20.29 11.43 6.34
CA ASP A 354 -20.50 9.99 6.09
C ASP A 354 -19.53 9.42 5.05
N ALA A 355 -18.96 10.28 4.20
CA ALA A 355 -17.92 9.87 3.24
C ALA A 355 -16.56 9.63 3.92
N ASN A 356 -16.36 10.12 5.14
CA ASN A 356 -15.13 9.98 5.92
C ASN A 356 -15.44 9.45 7.34
N PRO A 357 -15.93 8.21 7.49
CA PRO A 357 -16.40 7.67 8.77
C PRO A 357 -15.24 7.37 9.75
N THR A 358 -15.48 7.46 11.06
CA THR A 358 -14.48 7.14 12.10
C THR A 358 -14.44 5.65 12.48
N GLU A 359 -15.52 4.92 12.25
CA GLU A 359 -15.67 3.51 12.63
C GLU A 359 -15.18 2.52 11.56
N VAL A 360 -14.92 3.00 10.34
CA VAL A 360 -14.56 2.19 9.18
C VAL A 360 -13.27 2.72 8.55
N GLY A 361 -12.32 1.85 8.25
CA GLY A 361 -11.08 2.20 7.54
C GLY A 361 -11.35 2.52 6.07
N THR A 362 -10.38 3.11 5.38
CA THR A 362 -10.44 3.42 3.94
C THR A 362 -10.60 2.16 3.06
N GLY A 363 -10.10 1.03 3.55
CA GLY A 363 -10.35 -0.32 3.02
C GLY A 363 -11.73 -0.90 3.34
N GLY A 364 -12.65 -0.16 3.98
CA GLY A 364 -14.02 -0.58 4.26
C GLY A 364 -14.16 -1.63 5.39
N THR A 365 -13.37 -1.51 6.46
CA THR A 365 -13.33 -2.51 7.56
C THR A 365 -13.47 -1.91 8.96
N PRO A 366 -13.92 -2.70 9.96
CA PRO A 366 -13.84 -2.33 11.38
C PRO A 366 -12.38 -2.42 11.87
N PHE A 367 -11.54 -1.49 11.40
CA PHE A 367 -10.09 -1.56 11.44
C PHE A 367 -9.53 -1.72 12.86
N MET A 368 -10.10 -1.06 13.87
CA MET A 368 -9.63 -1.19 15.25
C MET A 368 -9.71 -2.62 15.78
N LYS A 369 -10.82 -3.33 15.48
CA LYS A 369 -10.98 -4.74 15.87
C LYS A 369 -9.97 -5.63 15.15
N TYR A 370 -9.75 -5.36 13.87
CA TYR A 370 -8.86 -6.15 13.03
C TYR A 370 -7.38 -5.94 13.40
N LEU A 371 -6.97 -4.70 13.65
CA LEU A 371 -5.62 -4.36 14.09
C LEU A 371 -5.31 -4.92 15.48
N ALA A 372 -6.26 -4.87 16.42
CA ALA A 372 -6.10 -5.50 17.73
C ALA A 372 -5.95 -7.03 17.62
N LEU A 373 -6.73 -7.68 16.75
CA LEU A 373 -6.59 -9.11 16.51
C LEU A 373 -5.23 -9.46 15.89
N HIS A 374 -4.77 -8.69 14.91
CA HIS A 374 -3.43 -8.84 14.33
C HIS A 374 -2.34 -8.74 15.39
N GLU A 375 -2.38 -7.71 16.22
CA GLU A 375 -1.43 -7.48 17.30
C GLU A 375 -1.38 -8.69 18.25
N THR A 376 -2.53 -9.09 18.80
CA THR A 376 -2.62 -10.18 19.77
C THR A 376 -2.13 -11.51 19.17
N GLU A 377 -2.57 -11.85 17.97
CA GLU A 377 -2.18 -13.11 17.32
C GLU A 377 -0.71 -13.15 16.91
N THR A 378 -0.06 -12.01 16.70
CA THR A 378 1.40 -11.96 16.49
C THR A 378 2.14 -12.36 17.75
N ASN A 379 1.74 -11.79 18.88
CA ASN A 379 2.40 -12.02 20.17
C ASN A 379 2.24 -13.47 20.64
N GLU A 380 1.13 -14.11 20.30
CA GLU A 380 0.90 -15.55 20.52
C GLU A 380 1.89 -16.46 19.75
N ARG A 381 2.65 -15.94 18.77
CA ARG A 381 3.60 -16.71 17.94
C ARG A 381 5.02 -16.75 18.46
N LEU A 382 5.26 -16.25 19.67
CA LEU A 382 6.58 -16.40 20.31
C LEU A 382 6.88 -17.87 20.61
N LEU A 383 8.15 -18.23 20.53
CA LEU A 383 8.68 -19.53 20.98
C LEU A 383 8.96 -19.48 22.48
N PRO A 384 8.74 -20.61 23.20
CA PRO A 384 8.96 -20.71 24.64
C PRO A 384 10.45 -20.67 25.05
#